data_AF-A0AAW2FCU9-F1
#
_entry.id   AF-A0AAW2FCU9-F1
#
_cell.length_a   1.000
_cell.length_b   1.000
_cell.length_c   1.000
_cell.angle_alpha   90.00
_cell.angle_beta   90.00
_cell.angle_gamma   90.00
#
_symmetry.space_group_name_H-M   'P 1'
#
loop_
_entity.id
_entity.type
_entity.pdbx_description
1 polymer ?
#
loop_
_entity_poly.entity_id
_entity_poly.type
_entity_poly.pdbx_seq_one_letter_code
_entity_poly.pdbx_strand_id
1 'polypeptide(L)'
;MFAQIFVYCWSGNEVILKSASTGEAIYRMDWPSLSVTEKKELMMIMARTNIPIKFTSSFLITMSLQSYSSILKTSYSAFNLLQK
;
A
#
# COMPACT_ATOMS: atom_id res chain seq x y z
N MET A 1 -0.86 19.63 -11.52
CA MET A 1 -0.89 19.27 -10.08
C MET A 1 -1.53 17.90 -9.82
N PHE A 2 -2.81 17.66 -10.16
CA PHE A 2 -3.48 16.38 -9.88
C PHE A 2 -2.81 15.13 -10.50
N ALA A 3 -2.25 15.24 -11.71
CA ALA A 3 -1.53 14.15 -12.35
C ALA A 3 -0.27 13.72 -11.59
N GLN A 4 0.47 14.67 -11.01
CA GLN A 4 1.66 14.36 -10.20
C GLN A 4 1.27 13.61 -8.92
N ILE A 5 0.24 14.10 -8.22
CA ILE A 5 -0.29 13.45 -7.01
C ILE A 5 -0.80 12.05 -7.35
N PHE A 6 -1.48 11.89 -8.49
CA PHE A 6 -1.94 10.59 -8.98
C PHE A 6 -0.78 9.61 -9.16
N VAL A 7 0.31 10.00 -9.83
CA VAL A 7 1.48 9.12 -10.06
C VAL A 7 2.08 8.64 -8.74
N TYR A 8 2.22 9.52 -7.74
CA TYR A 8 2.71 9.14 -6.42
C TYR A 8 1.75 8.20 -5.67
N CYS A 9 0.45 8.53 -5.66
CA CYS A 9 -0.56 7.71 -4.99
C CYS A 9 -0.75 6.34 -5.66
N TRP A 10 -0.62 6.28 -6.99
CA TRP A 10 -0.66 5.04 -7.77
C TRP A 10 0.54 4.16 -7.40
N SER A 11 1.75 4.71 -7.46
CA SER A 11 2.97 3.97 -7.15
C SER A 11 2.98 3.47 -5.70
N GLY A 12 2.56 4.33 -4.75
CA GLY A 12 2.42 3.93 -3.35
C GLY A 12 1.38 2.82 -3.14
N ASN A 13 0.26 2.90 -3.86
CA ASN A 13 -0.79 1.88 -3.82
C ASN A 13 -0.29 0.52 -4.33
N GLU A 14 0.42 0.49 -5.45
CA GLU A 14 1.01 -0.74 -6.00
C GLU A 14 2.00 -1.38 -5.02
N VAL A 15 2.81 -0.58 -4.32
CA VAL A 15 3.72 -1.10 -3.29
C VAL A 15 2.96 -1.71 -2.12
N ILE A 16 1.88 -1.07 -1.66
CA ILE A 16 1.03 -1.60 -0.59
C ILE A 16 0.42 -2.95 -1.01
N LEU A 17 -0.16 -3.02 -2.21
CA LEU A 17 -0.78 -4.23 -2.75
C LEU A 17 0.24 -5.36 -2.90
N LYS A 18 1.39 -5.05 -3.51
CA LYS A 18 2.44 -6.06 -3.72
C LYS A 18 3.00 -6.55 -2.39
N SER A 19 3.27 -5.65 -1.45
CA SER A 19 3.73 -5.98 -0.10
C SER A 19 2.75 -6.90 0.64
N ALA A 20 1.44 -6.67 0.52
CA ALA A 20 0.43 -7.54 1.12
C ALA A 20 0.37 -8.91 0.42
N SER A 21 0.51 -8.94 -0.91
CA SER A 21 0.47 -10.20 -1.68
C SER A 21 1.69 -11.10 -1.45
N THR A 22 2.83 -10.54 -1.04
CA THR A 22 4.07 -11.32 -0.82
C THR A 22 3.89 -12.35 0.31
N GLY A 23 3.18 -12.00 1.38
CA GLY A 23 2.92 -12.95 2.48
C GLY A 23 2.07 -14.14 2.04
N GLU A 24 1.04 -13.87 1.23
CA GLU A 24 0.18 -14.91 0.63
C GLU A 24 0.95 -15.80 -0.35
N ALA A 25 1.85 -15.22 -1.14
CA ALA A 25 2.69 -15.97 -2.07
C ALA A 25 3.64 -16.94 -1.33
N ILE A 26 4.23 -16.48 -0.21
CA ILE A 26 5.06 -17.33 0.66
C ILE A 26 4.20 -18.43 1.31
N TYR A 27 2.96 -18.13 1.71
CA TYR A 27 2.09 -19.15 2.28
C TYR A 27 1.74 -20.26 1.29
N ARG A 28 1.54 -19.92 0.00
CA ARG A 28 1.17 -20.86 -1.06
C ARG A 28 2.34 -21.66 -1.64
N MET A 29 3.59 -21.30 -1.33
CA MET A 29 4.74 -22.05 -1.82
C MET A 29 4.87 -23.39 -1.08
N ASP A 30 5.61 -24.34 -1.66
CA ASP A 30 5.94 -25.61 -0.99
C ASP A 30 6.99 -25.41 0.12
N TRP A 31 6.62 -24.66 1.16
CA TRP A 31 7.46 -24.41 2.32
C TRP A 31 7.73 -25.67 3.20
N PRO A 32 6.89 -26.73 3.20
CA PRO A 32 7.17 -27.95 3.96
C PRO A 32 8.41 -28.73 3.47
N SER A 33 8.79 -28.63 2.21
CA SER A 33 9.96 -29.32 1.66
C SER A 33 11.31 -28.65 1.98
N LEU A 34 11.27 -27.43 2.53
CA LEU A 34 12.47 -26.66 2.88
C LEU A 34 13.15 -27.15 4.17
N SER A 35 14.43 -26.79 4.31
CA SER A 35 15.20 -27.03 5.54
C SER A 35 14.63 -26.26 6.74
N VAL A 36 14.98 -26.70 7.95
CA VAL A 36 14.51 -26.05 9.20
C VAL A 36 14.96 -24.59 9.29
N THR A 37 16.16 -24.28 8.77
CA THR A 37 16.70 -22.92 8.73
C THR A 37 15.88 -22.03 7.82
N GLU A 38 15.61 -22.47 6.59
CA GLU A 38 14.80 -21.73 5.60
C GLU A 38 13.36 -21.52 6.08
N LYS A 39 12.76 -22.52 6.74
CA LYS A 39 11.42 -22.39 7.35
C LYS A 39 11.37 -21.29 8.41
N LYS A 40 12.41 -21.20 9.25
CA LYS A 40 12.49 -20.18 10.31
C LYS A 40 12.65 -18.78 9.70
N GLU A 41 13.44 -18.65 8.64
CA GLU A 41 13.59 -17.39 7.90
C GLU A 41 12.28 -16.97 7.21
N LEU A 42 11.61 -17.89 6.52
CA LEU A 42 10.31 -17.64 5.91
C LEU A 42 9.24 -17.24 6.92
N MET A 43 9.24 -17.86 8.11
CA MET A 43 8.31 -17.48 9.18
C MET A 43 8.52 -16.03 9.65
N MET A 44 9.77 -15.58 9.75
CA MET A 44 10.09 -14.18 10.06
C MET A 44 9.63 -13.24 8.94
N ILE A 45 9.84 -13.61 7.68
CA ILE A 45 9.39 -12.82 6.53
C ILE A 45 7.86 -12.74 6.50
N MET A 46 7.17 -13.87 6.70
CA MET A 46 5.70 -13.94 6.73
C MET A 46 5.12 -13.06 7.84
N ALA A 47 5.68 -13.14 9.05
CA ALA A 47 5.30 -12.26 10.17
C ALA A 47 5.47 -10.78 9.83
N ARG A 48 6.53 -10.41 9.09
CA ARG A 48 6.76 -9.02 8.67
C ARG A 48 5.83 -8.57 7.53
N THR A 49 5.48 -9.46 6.61
CA THR A 49 4.58 -9.14 5.48
C THR A 49 3.14 -8.86 5.91
N ASN A 50 2.71 -9.33 7.08
CA ASN A 50 1.41 -8.96 7.67
C ASN A 50 1.25 -7.45 7.91
N ILE A 51 2.37 -6.71 7.98
CA ILE A 51 2.36 -5.25 8.06
C ILE A 51 2.72 -4.70 6.68
N PRO A 52 1.73 -4.32 5.84
CA PRO A 52 2.00 -3.83 4.50
C PRO A 52 2.82 -2.55 4.56
N ILE A 53 3.74 -2.39 3.62
CA ILE A 53 4.57 -1.18 3.49
C ILE A 53 3.67 -0.04 3.04
N LYS A 54 3.40 0.91 3.94
CA LYS A 54 2.61 2.11 3.65
C LYS A 54 3.52 3.33 3.62
N PHE A 55 3.57 4.02 2.49
CA PHE A 55 4.20 5.33 2.41
C PHE A 55 3.23 6.39 2.92
N THR A 56 3.65 7.14 3.95
CA THR A 56 2.90 8.27 4.47
C THR A 56 3.66 9.57 4.17
N SER A 57 2.96 10.58 3.65
CA SER A 57 3.51 11.94 3.54
C SER A 57 3.16 12.71 4.79
N SER A 58 4.21 13.20 5.48
CA SER A 58 4.14 13.97 6.73
C SER A 58 3.16 13.42 7.77
N PHE A 59 3.07 12.09 7.88
CA PHE A 59 2.17 11.36 8.79
C PHE A 59 0.65 11.58 8.60
N LEU A 60 0.21 12.45 7.68
CA LEU A 60 -1.19 12.83 7.53
C LEU A 60 -1.91 12.09 6.38
N ILE A 61 -1.19 11.79 5.29
CA ILE A 61 -1.80 11.21 4.09
C ILE A 61 -1.04 9.95 3.69
N THR A 62 -1.75 8.82 3.63
CA THR A 62 -1.22 7.59 3.04
C THR A 62 -1.22 7.73 1.53
N MET A 63 -0.10 7.43 0.87
CA MET A 63 0.01 7.42 -0.59
C MET A 63 -0.77 6.25 -1.18
N SER A 64 -2.09 6.43 -1.29
CA SER A 64 -3.05 5.45 -1.77
C SER A 64 -4.04 6.10 -2.73
N LEU A 65 -4.63 5.30 -3.62
CA LEU A 65 -5.68 5.79 -4.53
C LEU A 65 -6.92 6.28 -3.79
N GLN A 66 -7.20 5.71 -2.61
CA GLN A 66 -8.29 6.15 -1.75
C GLN A 66 -8.07 7.58 -1.24
N SER A 67 -6.85 7.90 -0.77
CA SER A 67 -6.50 9.24 -0.35
C SER A 67 -6.55 10.24 -1.51
N TYR A 68 -6.08 9.85 -2.71
CA TYR A 68 -6.20 10.67 -3.91
C TYR A 68 -7.66 11.00 -4.25
N SER A 69 -8.55 10.00 -4.21
CA SER A 69 -9.99 10.20 -4.44
C SER A 69 -10.60 11.16 -3.40
N SER A 70 -10.20 11.05 -2.13
CA SER A 70 -10.63 11.96 -1.08
C SER A 70 -10.19 13.40 -1.37
N ILE A 71 -8.95 13.60 -1.81
CA ILE A 71 -8.43 14.93 -2.18
C ILE A 71 -9.26 15.53 -3.31
N LEU A 72 -9.51 14.77 -4.38
CA LEU A 72 -10.33 15.23 -5.50
C LEU A 72 -11.75 15.62 -5.09
N LYS A 73 -12.40 14.80 -4.26
CA LYS A 73 -13.76 15.07 -3.76
C LYS A 73 -13.81 16.35 -2.94
N THR A 74 -12.85 16.54 -2.03
CA THR A 74 -12.76 17.74 -1.20
C THR A 74 -12.48 18.98 -2.06
N SER A 75 -11.56 18.89 -3.03
CA SER A 75 -11.28 20.01 -3.95
C SER A 75 -12.51 20.40 -4.77
N TYR A 76 -13.24 19.42 -5.31
CA TYR A 76 -14.46 19.69 -6.09
C TYR A 76 -15.59 20.25 -5.22
N SER A 77 -15.76 19.73 -3.99
CA SER A 77 -16.73 20.25 -3.03
C SER A 77 -16.44 21.72 -2.66
N ALA A 78 -15.17 22.05 -2.39
CA ALA A 78 -14.74 23.42 -2.12
C ALA A 78 -14.98 24.34 -3.32
N PHE A 79 -14.69 23.87 -4.54
CA PHE A 79 -14.97 24.61 -5.76
C PHE A 79 -16.46 24.93 -5.90
N ASN A 80 -17.34 23.93 -5.75
CA ASN A 80 -18.79 24.11 -5.83
C ASN A 80 -19.34 25.04 -4.74
N LEU A 81 -18.75 25.05 -3.54
CA LEU A 81 -19.13 25.96 -2.46
C LEU A 81 -18.76 27.42 -2.79
N LEU A 82 -17.60 27.65 -3.41
CA LEU A 82 -17.10 28.99 -3.75
C LEU A 82 -17.72 29.54 -5.05
N GLN A 83 -18.24 28.67 -5.90
CA GLN A 83 -18.92 29.05 -7.14
C GLN A 83 -20.41 29.42 -6.92
N LYS A 84 -20.90 29.26 -5.68
CA LYS A 84 -22.18 29.77 -5.18
C LYS A 84 -21.98 31.13 -4.53
#